data_AF-A0A0S2HW52-F1
#
_entry.id   AF-A0A0S2HW52-F1
#
_cell.length_a   1.000
_cell.length_b   1.000
_cell.length_c   1.000
_cell.angle_alpha   90.00
_cell.angle_beta   90.00
_cell.angle_gamma   90.00
#
_symmetry.space_group_name_H-M   'P 1'
#
loop_
_entity.id
_entity.type
_entity.pdbx_description
1 polymer ?
#
loop_
_entity_poly.entity_id
_entity_poly.type
_entity_poly.pdbx_seq_one_letter_code
_entity_poly.pdbx_strand_id
1 'polypeptide(L)'
;MFVRKKKNKSGSVSIQIIKKIDRSNKVIKTIGSSSEPDEIERLYYKALYELPRLYGPTLFDPLKESRICDLTNDDIHVVGPELIFSKIFNYIGFNQIKDELFKALCISRITHPGSKLNLSLYLQENHNRGQ
;
A
#
# COMPACT_ATOMS: atom_id res chain seq x y z
N MET A 1 25.16 7.07 8.29
CA MET A 1 25.38 5.97 7.31
C MET A 1 26.20 6.51 6.16
N PHE A 2 26.90 5.68 5.42
CA PHE A 2 27.64 6.12 4.23
C PHE A 2 27.72 5.00 3.18
N VAL A 3 27.93 5.39 1.92
CA VAL A 3 28.18 4.44 0.82
C VAL A 3 29.67 4.12 0.77
N ARG A 4 30.01 2.84 0.66
CA ARG A 4 31.38 2.34 0.53
C ARG A 4 31.54 1.53 -0.75
N LYS A 5 32.66 1.74 -1.44
CA LYS A 5 33.19 0.85 -2.49
C LYS A 5 34.12 -0.19 -1.85
N LYS A 6 33.79 -1.47 -1.92
CA LYS A 6 34.60 -2.58 -1.37
C LYS A 6 35.15 -3.44 -2.51
N LYS A 7 36.46 -3.48 -2.68
CA LYS A 7 37.12 -4.42 -3.62
C LYS A 7 37.06 -5.84 -3.06
N ASN A 8 36.57 -6.78 -3.87
CA ASN A 8 36.44 -8.19 -3.54
C ASN A 8 37.67 -8.99 -4.00
N LYS A 9 37.86 -10.18 -3.40
CA LYS A 9 38.94 -11.10 -3.79
C LYS A 9 38.82 -11.58 -5.24
N SER A 10 37.60 -11.60 -5.79
CA SER A 10 37.31 -11.96 -7.19
C SER A 10 37.62 -10.85 -8.20
N GLY A 11 38.07 -9.67 -7.77
CA GLY A 11 38.37 -8.53 -8.64
C GLY A 11 37.23 -7.53 -8.81
N SER A 12 35.98 -7.90 -8.50
CA SER A 12 34.83 -6.99 -8.55
C SER A 12 34.79 -6.01 -7.37
N VAL A 13 34.06 -4.90 -7.52
CA VAL A 13 33.81 -3.91 -6.48
C VAL A 13 32.35 -3.97 -6.06
N SER A 14 32.09 -4.27 -4.78
CA SER A 14 30.77 -4.19 -4.19
C SER A 14 30.48 -2.78 -3.68
N ILE A 15 29.29 -2.27 -4.00
CA ILE A 15 28.76 -1.01 -3.45
C ILE A 15 27.83 -1.34 -2.29
N GLN A 16 28.14 -0.80 -1.11
CA GLN A 16 27.44 -1.10 0.14
C GLN A 16 27.06 0.15 0.90
N ILE A 17 25.88 0.15 1.51
CA ILE A 17 25.45 1.15 2.49
C ILE A 17 25.77 0.63 3.88
N ILE A 18 26.56 1.38 4.62
CA ILE A 18 27.04 1.03 5.96
C ILE A 18 26.45 1.97 7.00
N LYS A 19 26.01 1.40 8.13
CA LYS A 19 25.70 2.12 9.36
C LYS A 19 26.83 1.91 10.35
N LYS A 20 27.38 3.02 10.86
CA LYS A 20 28.28 3.00 12.00
C LYS A 20 27.44 2.81 13.26
N ILE A 21 27.68 1.74 14.00
CA ILE A 21 27.04 1.43 15.27
C ILE A 21 28.19 1.32 16.27
N ASP A 22 28.28 2.32 17.16
CA ASP A 22 29.41 2.52 18.07
C ASP A 22 30.77 2.59 17.33
N ARG A 23 31.64 1.62 17.60
CA ARG A 23 32.95 1.44 16.95
C ARG A 23 32.90 0.47 15.77
N SER A 24 31.76 -0.17 15.52
CA SER A 24 31.59 -1.19 14.49
C SER A 24 30.88 -0.63 13.24
N ASN A 25 31.20 -1.21 12.09
CA ASN A 25 30.52 -0.90 10.83
C ASN A 25 29.62 -2.07 10.45
N LYS A 26 28.30 -1.84 10.43
CA LYS A 26 27.30 -2.83 10.01
C LYS A 26 26.85 -2.54 8.58
N VAL A 27 26.90 -3.56 7.72
CA VAL A 27 26.34 -3.47 6.36
C VAL A 27 24.83 -3.53 6.46
N ILE A 28 24.16 -2.55 5.88
CA ILE A 28 22.69 -2.45 5.90
C ILE A 28 22.11 -2.98 4.60
N LYS A 29 22.70 -2.57 3.47
CA LYS A 29 22.25 -2.96 2.14
C LYS A 29 23.45 -3.05 1.21
N THR A 30 23.52 -4.10 0.41
CA THR A 30 24.43 -4.16 -0.73
C THR A 30 23.62 -3.81 -1.97
N ILE A 31 24.06 -2.82 -2.75
CA ILE A 31 23.33 -2.37 -3.95
C ILE A 31 23.68 -3.23 -5.15
N GLY A 32 24.92 -3.72 -5.22
CA GLY A 32 25.40 -4.62 -6.25
C GLY A 32 26.91 -4.73 -6.23
N SER A 33 27.45 -5.46 -7.20
CA SER A 33 28.88 -5.53 -7.47
C SER A 33 29.14 -5.65 -8.96
N SER A 34 30.19 -4.99 -9.44
CA SER A 34 30.65 -5.12 -10.81
C SER A 34 32.17 -5.01 -10.88
N SER A 35 32.76 -5.51 -11.95
CA SER A 35 34.18 -5.28 -12.29
C SER A 35 34.36 -4.15 -13.31
N GLU A 36 33.28 -3.70 -13.95
CA GLU A 36 33.27 -2.65 -14.95
C GLU A 36 33.15 -1.26 -14.30
N PRO A 37 34.04 -0.29 -14.63
CA PRO A 37 34.05 1.03 -14.01
C PRO A 37 32.71 1.77 -14.09
N ASP A 38 32.06 1.76 -15.25
CA ASP A 38 30.82 2.51 -15.48
C ASP A 38 29.67 1.95 -14.64
N GLU A 39 29.55 0.62 -14.56
CA GLU A 39 28.55 -0.03 -13.72
C GLU A 39 28.83 0.19 -12.22
N ILE A 40 30.11 0.26 -11.81
CA ILE A 40 30.48 0.60 -10.43
C ILE A 40 30.01 2.01 -10.08
N GLU A 41 30.16 2.98 -10.99
CA GLU A 41 29.65 4.34 -10.78
C GLU A 41 28.13 4.38 -10.75
N ARG A 42 27.46 3.69 -11.68
CA ARG A 42 26.00 3.58 -11.70
C ARG A 42 25.46 3.03 -10.38
N LEU A 43 26.05 1.95 -9.88
CA LEU A 43 25.70 1.36 -8.60
C LEU A 43 25.99 2.30 -7.43
N TYR A 44 27.05 3.11 -7.50
CA TYR A 44 27.38 4.11 -6.50
C TYR A 44 26.34 5.23 -6.43
N TYR A 45 25.93 5.81 -7.57
CA TYR A 45 24.85 6.80 -7.60
C TYR A 45 23.51 6.22 -7.14
N LYS A 46 23.21 4.97 -7.53
CA LYS A 46 22.02 4.26 -7.02
C LYS A 46 22.06 4.10 -5.50
N ALA A 47 23.24 3.82 -4.93
CA ALA A 47 23.39 3.75 -3.48
C ALA A 47 23.18 5.09 -2.78
N LEU A 48 23.66 6.19 -3.38
CA LEU A 48 23.44 7.54 -2.87
C LEU A 48 21.96 7.93 -2.91
N TYR A 49 21.26 7.54 -3.97
CA TYR A 49 19.81 7.70 -4.10
C TYR A 49 19.07 6.88 -3.03
N GLU A 50 19.44 5.63 -2.80
CA GLU A 50 18.77 4.75 -1.83
C GLU A 50 19.06 5.10 -0.36
N LEU A 51 20.22 5.69 -0.05
CA LEU A 51 20.66 5.96 1.32
C LEU A 51 19.67 6.80 2.16
N PRO A 52 19.14 7.94 1.68
CA PRO A 52 18.13 8.70 2.44
C PRO A 52 16.79 7.95 2.52
N ARG A 53 16.47 7.10 1.54
CA ARG A 53 15.21 6.34 1.46
C ARG A 53 15.10 5.20 2.46
N LEU A 54 16.22 4.83 3.10
CA LEU A 54 16.22 3.82 4.17
C LEU A 54 15.46 4.29 5.43
N TYR A 55 15.21 5.60 5.58
CA TYR A 55 14.43 6.16 6.69
C TYR A 55 12.97 6.47 6.31
N GLY A 56 12.58 6.20 5.05
CA GLY A 56 11.25 6.52 4.52
C GLY A 56 11.32 7.34 3.23
N PRO A 57 10.16 7.69 2.66
CA PRO A 57 10.09 8.52 1.47
C PRO A 57 10.69 9.91 1.71
N THR A 58 11.38 10.40 0.70
CA THR A 58 11.99 11.73 0.60
C THR A 58 11.04 12.70 -0.12
N LEU A 59 11.25 14.01 0.06
CA LEU A 59 10.43 15.06 -0.58
C LEU A 59 10.40 15.00 -2.12
N PHE A 60 11.38 14.32 -2.73
CA PHE A 60 11.50 14.16 -4.19
C PHE A 60 11.13 12.76 -4.66
N ASP A 61 10.59 11.91 -3.79
CA ASP A 61 10.04 10.65 -4.24
C ASP A 61 8.77 10.91 -5.05
N PRO A 62 8.63 10.24 -6.21
CA PRO A 62 7.38 10.33 -6.96
C PRO A 62 6.26 9.88 -6.03
N LEU A 63 5.25 10.74 -5.87
CA LEU A 63 4.03 10.35 -5.19
C LEU A 63 3.55 9.08 -5.88
N LYS A 64 3.40 8.01 -5.11
CA LYS A 64 2.77 6.78 -5.61
C LYS A 64 1.30 7.11 -5.79
N GLU A 65 0.98 7.77 -6.90
CA GLU A 65 -0.39 7.97 -7.33
C GLU A 65 -1.02 6.58 -7.37
N SER A 66 -2.12 6.42 -6.64
CA SER A 66 -2.99 5.26 -6.79
C SER A 66 -3.27 5.15 -8.27
N ARG A 67 -2.74 4.10 -8.92
CA ARG A 67 -2.90 3.91 -10.36
C ARG A 67 -4.37 3.61 -10.59
N ILE A 68 -5.13 4.65 -10.91
CA ILE A 68 -6.52 4.56 -11.38
C ILE A 68 -6.61 3.58 -12.56
N CYS A 69 -5.50 3.40 -13.30
CA CYS A 69 -5.34 2.44 -14.39
C CYS A 69 -5.52 0.96 -14.03
N ASP A 70 -5.43 0.59 -12.75
CA ASP A 70 -5.59 -0.80 -12.31
C ASP A 70 -7.06 -1.11 -11.89
N LEU A 71 -7.97 -0.13 -11.98
CA LEU A 71 -9.39 -0.32 -11.67
C LEU A 71 -10.09 -1.07 -12.82
N THR A 72 -10.85 -2.08 -12.47
CA THR A 72 -11.70 -2.87 -13.34
C THR A 72 -13.17 -2.48 -13.15
N ASN A 73 -14.05 -2.95 -14.04
CA ASN A 73 -15.50 -2.72 -13.88
C ASN A 73 -16.04 -3.34 -12.58
N ASP A 74 -15.40 -4.39 -12.07
CA ASP A 74 -15.78 -5.05 -10.82
C ASP A 74 -15.46 -4.18 -9.59
N ASP A 75 -14.59 -3.16 -9.74
CA ASP A 75 -14.30 -2.17 -8.70
C ASP A 75 -15.33 -1.02 -8.66
N ILE A 76 -16.30 -1.01 -9.58
CA ILE A 76 -17.37 -0.01 -9.67
C ILE A 76 -18.67 -0.60 -9.09
N HIS A 77 -19.06 -0.14 -7.91
CA HIS A 77 -20.35 -0.50 -7.30
C HIS A 77 -21.24 0.72 -7.06
N VAL A 78 -22.55 0.49 -6.94
CA VAL A 78 -23.53 1.54 -6.67
C VAL A 78 -23.56 1.86 -5.18
N VAL A 79 -23.12 3.07 -4.79
CA VAL A 79 -23.14 3.54 -3.38
C VAL A 79 -24.40 4.32 -2.98
N GLY A 80 -25.26 4.67 -3.93
CA GLY A 80 -26.44 5.53 -3.70
C GLY A 80 -27.39 5.03 -2.58
N PRO A 81 -27.81 3.75 -2.60
CA PRO A 81 -28.60 3.13 -1.54
C PRO A 81 -27.99 3.33 -0.14
N GLU A 82 -26.71 3.02 0.00
CA GLU A 82 -26.03 3.12 1.29
C GLU A 82 -25.94 4.58 1.74
N LEU A 83 -25.62 5.53 0.86
CA LEU A 83 -25.51 6.95 1.21
C LEU A 83 -26.81 7.56 1.74
N ILE A 84 -27.95 7.15 1.19
CA ILE A 84 -29.26 7.69 1.56
C ILE A 84 -29.81 6.93 2.77
N PHE A 85 -29.92 5.60 2.66
CA PHE A 85 -30.59 4.81 3.69
C PHE A 85 -29.75 4.65 4.95
N SER A 86 -28.41 4.75 4.89
CA SER A 86 -27.60 4.83 6.11
C SER A 86 -27.91 6.06 6.94
N LYS A 87 -28.11 7.22 6.29
CA LYS A 87 -28.45 8.46 6.99
C LYS A 87 -29.81 8.33 7.67
N ILE A 88 -30.78 7.76 6.97
CA ILE A 88 -32.13 7.53 7.52
C ILE A 88 -32.08 6.51 8.68
N PHE A 89 -31.37 5.39 8.49
CA PHE A 89 -31.17 4.37 9.53
C PHE A 89 -30.57 4.97 10.81
N ASN A 90 -29.55 5.82 10.66
CA ASN A 90 -28.93 6.52 11.78
C ASN A 90 -29.86 7.57 12.39
N TYR A 91 -30.59 8.33 11.56
CA TYR A 91 -31.50 9.38 11.99
C TYR A 91 -32.65 8.84 12.84
N ILE A 92 -33.17 7.65 12.51
CA ILE A 92 -34.22 6.97 13.28
C ILE A 92 -33.67 6.37 14.60
N GLY A 93 -32.34 6.36 14.79
CA GLY A 93 -31.69 5.90 16.03
C GLY A 93 -31.27 4.43 16.01
N PHE A 94 -31.37 3.73 14.86
CA PHE A 94 -30.91 2.34 14.76
C PHE A 94 -29.38 2.20 14.75
N ASN A 95 -28.63 3.29 14.64
CA ASN A 95 -27.18 3.31 14.85
C ASN A 95 -26.75 2.90 16.26
N GLN A 96 -27.67 2.88 17.23
CA GLN A 96 -27.40 2.35 18.57
C GLN A 96 -27.17 0.84 18.55
N ILE A 97 -27.72 0.14 17.54
CA ILE A 97 -27.44 -1.27 17.30
C ILE A 97 -26.12 -1.35 16.54
N LYS A 98 -25.06 -1.77 17.23
CA LYS A 98 -23.70 -1.93 16.68
C LYS A 98 -23.59 -3.23 15.86
N ASP A 99 -24.49 -3.40 14.90
CA ASP A 99 -24.53 -4.55 14.01
C ASP A 99 -24.63 -4.06 12.56
N GLU A 100 -23.49 -4.08 11.86
CA GLU A 100 -23.41 -3.67 10.47
C GLU A 100 -24.15 -4.63 9.53
N LEU A 101 -24.22 -5.92 9.88
CA LEU A 101 -24.96 -6.90 9.11
C LEU A 101 -26.46 -6.59 9.18
N PHE A 102 -26.97 -6.25 10.36
CA PHE A 102 -28.36 -5.81 10.53
C PHE A 102 -28.68 -4.58 9.66
N LYS A 103 -27.80 -3.57 9.70
CA LYS A 103 -27.95 -2.37 8.86
C LYS A 103 -27.96 -2.71 7.36
N ALA A 104 -27.00 -3.52 6.91
CA ALA A 104 -26.91 -3.94 5.51
C ALA A 104 -28.15 -4.76 5.06
N LEU A 105 -28.67 -5.63 5.93
CA LEU A 105 -29.91 -6.37 5.70
C LEU A 105 -31.11 -5.44 5.53
N CYS A 106 -31.27 -4.45 6.41
CA CYS A 106 -32.35 -3.46 6.32
C CYS A 106 -32.28 -2.68 5.00
N ILE A 107 -31.11 -2.16 4.64
CA ILE A 107 -30.94 -1.36 3.41
C ILE A 107 -31.16 -2.22 2.17
N SER A 108 -30.63 -3.45 2.16
CA SER A 108 -30.85 -4.39 1.06
C SER A 108 -32.33 -4.72 0.87
N ARG A 109 -33.10 -4.88 1.96
CA ARG A 109 -34.54 -5.17 1.89
C ARG A 109 -35.37 -4.02 1.34
N ILE A 110 -34.94 -2.78 1.58
CA ILE A 110 -35.60 -1.59 1.02
C ILE A 110 -35.30 -1.47 -0.48
N THR A 111 -34.08 -1.78 -0.89
CA THR A 111 -33.60 -1.52 -2.26
C THR A 111 -33.84 -2.67 -3.23
N HIS A 112 -33.83 -3.91 -2.75
CA HIS A 112 -34.01 -5.13 -3.54
C HIS A 112 -35.07 -6.05 -2.91
N PRO A 113 -36.33 -5.59 -2.85
CA PRO A 113 -37.40 -6.35 -2.19
C PRO A 113 -37.59 -7.72 -2.85
N GLY A 114 -37.60 -8.79 -2.04
CA GLY A 114 -37.91 -10.15 -2.50
C GLY A 114 -36.80 -10.88 -3.26
N SER A 115 -35.68 -10.23 -3.64
CA SER A 115 -34.58 -10.89 -4.36
C SER A 115 -33.53 -11.46 -3.39
N LYS A 116 -33.45 -12.79 -3.31
CA LYS A 116 -32.40 -13.47 -2.52
C LYS A 116 -31.01 -13.30 -3.14
N LEU A 117 -30.93 -13.27 -4.47
CA LEU A 117 -29.67 -13.12 -5.21
C LEU A 117 -29.06 -11.73 -4.97
N ASN A 118 -29.85 -10.67 -5.15
CA ASN A 118 -29.37 -9.30 -4.97
C ASN A 118 -29.01 -9.00 -3.50
N LEU A 119 -29.72 -9.64 -2.56
CA LEU A 119 -29.33 -9.58 -1.16
C LEU A 119 -27.93 -10.18 -0.93
N SER A 120 -27.66 -11.37 -1.49
CA SER A 120 -26.36 -12.01 -1.37
C SER A 120 -25.23 -11.15 -1.96
N LEU A 121 -25.47 -10.57 -3.14
CA LEU A 121 -24.51 -9.68 -3.80
C LEU A 121 -24.25 -8.42 -2.98
N TYR A 122 -25.33 -7.76 -2.51
CA TYR A 122 -25.23 -6.57 -1.67
C TYR A 122 -24.42 -6.82 -0.40
N LEU A 123 -24.62 -7.97 0.26
CA LEU A 123 -23.88 -8.32 1.46
C LEU A 123 -22.39 -8.55 1.16
N GLN A 124 -22.05 -9.22 0.05
CA GLN A 124 -20.66 -9.43 -0.34
C GLN A 124 -19.93 -8.11 -0.62
N GLU A 125 -20.58 -7.18 -1.31
CA GLU A 125 -20.00 -5.87 -1.65
C GLU A 125 -19.76 -4.97 -0.42
N ASN A 126 -20.60 -5.09 0.60
CA ASN A 126 -20.55 -4.22 1.79
C ASN A 126 -19.81 -4.84 2.98
N HIS A 127 -19.66 -6.16 3.04
CA HIS A 127 -18.89 -6.83 4.11
C HIS A 127 -17.39 -6.49 4.06
N ASN A 128 -16.84 -6.25 2.86
CA ASN A 128 -15.42 -5.95 2.66
C ASN A 128 -15.00 -4.52 3.04
N ARG A 129 -15.93 -3.67 3.49
CA ARG A 129 -15.64 -2.25 3.82
C ARG A 129 -15.32 -1.99 5.29
N GLY A 130 -15.44 -3.01 6.14
CA GLY A 130 -15.19 -2.92 7.59
C GLY A 130 -13.78 -3.36 8.03
N GLN A 131 -12.84 -3.59 7.11
CA GLN A 131 -11.43 -3.90 7.42
C GLN A 131 -10.49 -2.76 7.03
#